data_AF-A0A3M2AF41-F1
#
_entry.id   AF-A0A3M2AF41-F1
#
_cell.length_a   1.000
_cell.length_b   1.000
_cell.length_c   1.000
_cell.angle_alpha   90.00
_cell.angle_beta   90.00
_cell.angle_gamma   90.00
#
_symmetry.space_group_name_H-M   'P 1'
#
loop_
_entity.id
_entity.type
_entity.pdbx_description
1 polymer ?
#
loop_
_entity_poly.entity_id
_entity_poly.type
_entity_poly.pdbx_seq_one_letter_code
_entity_poly.pdbx_strand_id
1 'polypeptide(L)'
;MSGPIPDETAFDRSPPTALEGYDAGRWPRRVVYTAVVLSTFGAVTAGVFYARHREAVLRDPAVRYAPDLAPGEVRPREMHWTNGRARLGLSRTPPSAERIVLPDRIVELAPDASHAQVDVEVRDGRTVRLEVLTGAIDERPVPDPPGEPPPP
;
A
#
# COMPACT_ATOMS: atom_id res chain seq x y z
N MET A 1 -13.90 26.51 96.86
CA MET A 1 -13.39 25.27 96.24
C MET A 1 -14.39 24.84 95.18
N SER A 2 -14.17 25.20 93.92
CA SER A 2 -14.91 24.66 92.76
C SER A 2 -13.97 23.74 92.00
N GLY A 3 -14.38 22.49 91.78
CA GLY A 3 -13.63 21.51 91.00
C GLY A 3 -13.61 21.84 89.51
N PRO A 4 -12.66 21.29 88.74
CA PRO A 4 -12.52 21.59 87.32
C PRO A 4 -13.64 20.95 86.49
N ILE A 5 -14.12 21.71 85.51
CA ILE A 5 -15.07 21.29 84.48
C ILE A 5 -14.36 20.28 83.56
N PRO A 6 -14.93 19.09 83.27
CA PRO A 6 -14.34 18.17 82.31
C PRO A 6 -14.42 18.77 80.90
N ASP A 7 -13.28 18.76 80.22
CA ASP A 7 -13.08 19.30 78.88
C ASP A 7 -13.78 18.41 77.84
N GLU A 8 -14.88 18.89 77.24
CA GLU A 8 -15.72 18.14 76.30
C GLU A 8 -15.13 18.03 74.88
N THR A 9 -13.90 18.50 74.65
CA THR A 9 -13.27 18.47 73.32
C THR A 9 -12.54 17.14 73.00
N ALA A 10 -12.66 16.12 73.84
CA ALA A 10 -11.84 14.91 73.76
C ALA A 10 -12.35 13.81 72.80
N PHE A 11 -13.46 13.99 72.08
CA PHE A 11 -14.00 12.89 71.26
C PHE A 11 -14.66 13.32 69.95
N ASP A 12 -13.89 13.95 69.06
CA ASP A 12 -14.22 13.95 67.64
C ASP A 12 -13.10 13.30 66.83
N ARG A 13 -13.11 11.96 66.85
CA ARG A 13 -12.40 11.13 65.86
C ARG A 13 -13.38 10.11 65.31
N SER A 14 -14.38 10.60 64.58
CA SER A 14 -15.10 9.73 63.66
C SER A 14 -14.11 9.19 62.62
N PRO A 15 -14.00 7.86 62.40
CA PRO A 15 -13.19 7.36 61.28
C PRO A 15 -13.77 7.91 59.98
N PRO A 16 -12.92 8.26 58.99
CA PRO A 16 -13.41 8.70 57.69
C PRO A 16 -14.39 7.65 57.18
N THR A 17 -15.64 8.08 56.97
CA THR A 17 -16.71 7.14 56.60
C THR A 17 -16.33 6.45 55.29
N ALA A 18 -16.58 5.14 55.18
CA ALA A 18 -16.24 4.33 54.01
C ALA A 18 -16.81 4.87 52.68
N LEU A 19 -17.76 5.81 52.76
CA LEU A 19 -18.40 6.49 51.63
C LEU A 19 -17.50 7.59 51.02
N GLU A 20 -16.68 8.31 51.80
CA GLU A 20 -15.78 9.36 51.28
C GLU A 20 -14.66 8.79 50.38
N GLY A 21 -14.16 7.60 50.71
CA GLY A 21 -13.18 6.90 49.88
C GLY A 21 -13.75 6.38 48.55
N TYR A 22 -15.07 6.14 48.49
CA TYR A 22 -15.72 5.63 47.27
C TYR A 22 -15.97 6.74 46.24
N ASP A 23 -16.28 7.95 46.69
CA ASP A 23 -16.50 9.12 45.82
C ASP A 23 -15.20 9.71 45.28
N ALA A 24 -14.10 9.65 46.04
CA ALA A 24 -12.78 10.12 45.61
C ALA A 24 -12.21 9.34 44.39
N GLY A 25 -12.70 8.13 44.13
CA GLY A 25 -12.24 7.28 43.03
C GLY A 25 -13.01 7.42 41.71
N ARG A 26 -14.12 8.17 41.68
CA ARG A 26 -15.04 8.17 40.53
C ARG A 26 -14.46 8.86 39.29
N TRP A 27 -13.74 9.96 39.48
CA TRP A 27 -13.13 10.73 38.40
C TRP A 27 -11.95 10.01 37.72
N PRO A 28 -10.94 9.49 38.44
CA PRO A 28 -9.83 8.76 37.80
C PRO A 28 -10.31 7.48 37.12
N ARG A 29 -11.30 6.77 37.68
CA ARG A 29 -11.91 5.60 37.01
C ARG A 29 -12.55 5.98 35.68
N ARG A 30 -13.29 7.09 35.62
CA ARG A 30 -13.89 7.57 34.37
C ARG A 30 -12.84 7.90 33.32
N VAL A 31 -11.76 8.59 33.70
CA VAL A 31 -10.67 8.91 32.77
C VAL A 31 -10.04 7.64 32.20
N VAL A 32 -9.77 6.65 33.05
CA VAL A 32 -9.21 5.35 32.63
C VAL A 32 -10.18 4.61 31.70
N TYR A 33 -11.46 4.51 32.06
CA TYR A 33 -12.46 3.86 31.21
C TYR A 33 -12.62 4.57 29.86
N THR A 34 -12.68 5.90 29.85
CA THR A 34 -12.76 6.66 28.61
C THR A 34 -11.53 6.47 27.74
N ALA A 35 -10.33 6.48 28.33
CA ALA A 35 -9.08 6.23 27.60
C ALA A 35 -9.05 4.83 26.98
N VAL A 36 -9.45 3.79 27.72
CA VAL A 36 -9.51 2.41 27.21
C VAL A 36 -10.54 2.27 26.09
N VAL A 37 -11.73 2.85 26.25
CA VAL A 37 -12.77 2.81 25.21
C VAL A 37 -12.29 3.52 23.95
N LEU A 38 -11.72 4.72 24.07
CA LEU A 38 -11.19 5.47 22.92
C LEU A 38 -10.04 4.72 22.24
N SER A 39 -9.12 4.14 23.01
CA SER A 39 -8.01 3.36 22.47
C SER A 39 -8.51 2.13 21.71
N THR A 40 -9.48 1.42 22.28
CA THR A 40 -10.07 0.24 21.64
C THR A 40 -10.77 0.62 20.35
N PHE A 41 -11.58 1.68 20.39
CA PHE A 41 -12.30 2.17 19.23
C PHE A 41 -11.35 2.65 18.13
N GLY A 42 -10.27 3.37 18.51
CA GLY A 42 -9.22 3.80 17.61
C GLY A 42 -8.51 2.64 16.93
N ALA A 43 -8.13 1.60 17.68
CA ALA A 43 -7.48 0.41 17.15
C ALA A 43 -8.39 -0.35 16.16
N VAL A 44 -9.66 -0.54 16.50
CA VAL A 44 -10.64 -1.18 15.59
C VAL A 44 -10.84 -0.36 14.32
N THR A 45 -11.02 0.95 14.45
CA THR A 45 -11.24 1.84 13.29
C THR A 45 -10.03 1.85 12.37
N ALA A 46 -8.82 1.96 12.93
CA ALA A 46 -7.57 1.90 12.17
C ALA A 46 -7.38 0.53 11.51
N GLY A 47 -7.70 -0.57 12.21
CA GLY A 47 -7.64 -1.92 11.66
C GLY A 47 -8.59 -2.12 10.48
N VAL A 48 -9.84 -1.67 10.59
CA VAL A 48 -10.83 -1.74 9.50
C VAL A 48 -10.41 -0.86 8.31
N PHE A 49 -9.94 0.36 8.59
CA PHE A 49 -9.45 1.26 7.54
C PHE A 49 -8.26 0.64 6.80
N TYR A 50 -7.29 0.10 7.54
CA TYR A 50 -6.11 -0.56 6.98
C TYR A 50 -6.49 -1.81 6.17
N ALA A 51 -7.41 -2.63 6.68
CA ALA A 51 -7.91 -3.81 5.95
C ALA A 51 -8.61 -3.42 4.65
N ARG A 52 -9.50 -2.41 4.68
CA ARG A 52 -10.17 -1.91 3.48
C ARG A 52 -9.20 -1.26 2.49
N HIS A 53 -8.21 -0.53 2.98
CA HIS A 53 -7.19 0.07 2.13
C HIS A 53 -6.32 -1.01 1.47
N ARG A 54 -5.94 -2.06 2.21
CA ARG A 54 -5.26 -3.24 1.65
C ARG A 54 -6.10 -3.97 0.63
N GLU A 55 -7.39 -4.13 0.87
CA GLU A 55 -8.32 -4.71 -0.11
C GLU A 55 -8.47 -3.84 -1.35
N ALA A 56 -8.40 -2.52 -1.25
CA ALA A 56 -8.41 -1.63 -2.42
C ALA A 56 -7.12 -1.71 -3.23
N VAL A 57 -5.97 -1.92 -2.58
CA VAL A 57 -4.66 -2.10 -3.24
C VAL A 57 -4.53 -3.51 -3.84
N LEU A 58 -5.15 -4.52 -3.22
CA LEU A 58 -5.11 -5.92 -3.69
C LEU A 58 -6.27 -6.29 -4.63
N ARG A 59 -7.39 -5.57 -4.60
CA ARG A 59 -8.37 -5.54 -5.69
C ARG A 59 -7.78 -4.72 -6.83
N ASP A 60 -6.78 -5.31 -7.48
CA ASP A 60 -6.69 -5.14 -8.91
C ASP A 60 -8.05 -5.61 -9.47
N PRO A 61 -8.81 -4.78 -10.22
CA PRO A 61 -10.04 -5.25 -10.84
C PRO A 61 -9.70 -6.48 -11.64
N ALA A 62 -10.36 -7.61 -11.34
CA ALA A 62 -10.21 -8.86 -12.06
C ALA A 62 -10.04 -8.54 -13.55
N VAL A 63 -8.82 -8.77 -14.06
CA VAL A 63 -8.45 -8.44 -15.43
C VAL A 63 -9.52 -9.03 -16.32
N ARG A 64 -10.36 -8.16 -16.90
CA ARG A 64 -11.31 -8.58 -17.92
C ARG A 64 -10.46 -8.94 -19.12
N TYR A 65 -10.10 -10.21 -19.22
CA TYR A 65 -9.58 -10.76 -20.45
C TYR A 65 -10.60 -10.43 -21.54
N ALA A 66 -10.13 -9.78 -22.60
CA ALA A 66 -10.90 -9.68 -23.83
C ALA A 66 -11.33 -11.10 -24.22
N PRO A 67 -12.53 -11.28 -24.82
CA PRO A 67 -13.05 -12.59 -25.15
C PRO A 67 -12.01 -13.41 -25.92
N ASP A 68 -11.98 -14.72 -25.64
CA ASP A 68 -11.04 -15.67 -26.21
C ASP A 68 -10.85 -15.41 -27.70
N LEU A 69 -9.60 -15.12 -28.07
CA LEU A 69 -9.19 -15.01 -29.46
C LEU A 69 -9.58 -16.28 -30.21
N ALA A 70 -10.00 -16.12 -31.47
CA ALA A 70 -10.25 -17.25 -32.34
C ALA A 70 -9.00 -18.16 -32.38
N PRO A 71 -9.15 -19.49 -32.35
CA PRO A 71 -8.01 -20.40 -32.38
C PRO A 71 -7.08 -20.08 -33.56
N GLY A 72 -5.88 -19.61 -33.28
CA GLY A 72 -4.87 -19.25 -34.28
C GLY A 72 -4.61 -17.75 -34.46
N GLU A 73 -5.39 -16.85 -33.84
CA GLU A 73 -5.10 -15.42 -33.87
C GLU A 73 -4.06 -15.07 -32.78
N VAL A 74 -2.78 -15.02 -33.15
CA VAL A 74 -1.71 -14.57 -32.26
C VAL A 74 -1.62 -13.05 -32.35
N ARG A 75 -2.17 -12.33 -31.37
CA ARG A 75 -1.93 -10.89 -31.24
C ARG A 75 -0.52 -10.66 -30.70
N PRO A 76 0.25 -9.70 -31.24
CA PRO A 76 1.51 -9.28 -30.64
C PRO A 76 1.27 -8.89 -29.19
N ARG A 77 1.92 -9.58 -28.25
CA ARG A 77 1.78 -9.30 -26.81
C ARG A 77 2.77 -8.21 -26.42
N GLU A 78 2.46 -7.01 -26.88
CA GLU A 78 3.30 -5.83 -26.74
C GLU A 78 2.74 -4.91 -25.64
N MET A 79 3.64 -4.40 -24.81
CA MET A 79 3.32 -3.40 -23.80
C MET A 79 4.07 -2.12 -24.10
N HIS A 80 3.33 -1.02 -24.28
CA HIS A 80 3.93 0.29 -24.50
C HIS A 80 4.11 1.01 -23.16
N TRP A 81 5.32 1.48 -22.89
CA TRP A 81 5.64 2.25 -21.69
C TRP A 81 6.35 3.54 -22.07
N THR A 82 5.67 4.68 -21.91
CA THR A 82 6.11 5.96 -22.47
C THR A 82 6.63 6.96 -21.45
N ASN A 83 6.29 6.81 -20.16
CA ASN A 83 6.74 7.68 -19.09
C ASN A 83 6.61 7.00 -17.72
N GLY A 84 7.48 7.37 -16.79
CA GLY A 84 7.43 6.96 -15.40
C GLY A 84 8.31 5.76 -15.10
N ARG A 85 8.32 5.38 -13.82
CA ARG A 85 9.04 4.22 -13.31
C ARG A 85 8.08 3.05 -13.11
N ALA A 86 8.44 1.87 -13.63
CA ALA A 86 7.69 0.66 -13.40
C ALA A 86 8.57 -0.59 -13.45
N ARG A 87 8.14 -1.60 -12.70
CA ARG A 87 8.68 -2.95 -12.74
C ARG A 87 7.82 -3.79 -13.66
N LEU A 88 8.39 -4.18 -14.80
CA LEU A 88 7.67 -4.82 -15.90
C LEU A 88 8.11 -6.28 -16.04
N GLY A 89 7.17 -7.17 -16.32
CA GLY A 89 7.41 -8.60 -16.49
C GLY A 89 7.20 -9.03 -17.94
N LEU A 90 8.13 -9.84 -18.44
CA LEU A 90 8.07 -10.50 -19.74
C LEU A 90 7.94 -12.02 -19.55
N SER A 91 7.07 -12.67 -20.32
CA SER A 91 6.97 -14.14 -20.31
C SER A 91 6.33 -14.67 -21.60
N ARG A 92 6.78 -15.85 -22.01
CA ARG A 92 6.22 -16.58 -23.16
C ARG A 92 4.83 -17.13 -22.87
N THR A 93 4.46 -17.30 -21.60
CA THR A 93 3.17 -17.85 -21.22
C THR A 93 2.11 -16.74 -21.14
N PRO A 94 0.97 -16.86 -21.86
CA PRO A 94 -0.14 -15.95 -21.69
C PRO A 94 -0.59 -15.89 -20.23
N PRO A 95 -1.03 -14.74 -19.70
CA PRO A 95 -1.37 -13.50 -20.41
C PRO A 95 -0.22 -12.46 -20.49
N SER A 96 1.01 -12.85 -20.17
CA SER A 96 2.13 -11.91 -20.06
C SER A 96 2.57 -11.35 -21.42
N ALA A 97 3.15 -10.14 -21.39
CA ALA A 97 3.77 -9.51 -22.55
C ALA A 97 5.07 -10.23 -22.95
N GLU A 98 5.34 -10.29 -24.25
CA GLU A 98 6.59 -10.84 -24.80
C GLU A 98 7.59 -9.74 -25.16
N ARG A 99 7.11 -8.51 -25.37
CA ARG A 99 7.89 -7.34 -25.75
C ARG A 99 7.39 -6.08 -25.03
N ILE A 100 8.32 -5.23 -24.62
CA ILE A 100 8.06 -3.89 -24.11
C ILE A 100 8.57 -2.87 -25.13
N VAL A 101 7.71 -1.96 -25.56
CA VAL A 101 8.06 -0.84 -26.44
C VAL A 101 8.28 0.40 -25.58
N LEU A 102 9.54 0.83 -25.47
CA LEU A 102 9.95 2.10 -24.84
C LEU A 102 10.09 3.17 -25.94
N PRO A 103 10.16 4.46 -25.58
CA PRO A 103 10.23 5.53 -26.59
C PRO A 103 11.49 5.48 -27.46
N ASP A 104 12.61 5.02 -26.90
CA ASP A 104 13.93 4.99 -27.57
C ASP A 104 14.39 3.57 -27.96
N ARG A 105 13.77 2.52 -27.40
CA ARG A 105 14.17 1.13 -27.62
C ARG A 105 13.03 0.14 -27.45
N ILE A 106 13.24 -1.06 -27.96
CA ILE A 106 12.36 -2.21 -27.81
C ILE A 106 13.10 -3.23 -26.96
N VAL A 107 12.45 -3.70 -25.90
CA VAL A 107 12.96 -4.74 -25.00
C VAL A 107 12.18 -6.02 -25.25
N GLU A 108 12.89 -7.08 -25.67
CA GLU A 108 12.33 -8.40 -25.93
C GLU A 108 12.88 -9.42 -24.93
N LEU A 109 12.13 -10.49 -24.70
CA LEU A 109 12.63 -11.64 -23.95
C LEU A 109 13.69 -12.38 -24.77
N ALA A 110 14.83 -12.73 -24.15
CA ALA A 110 15.88 -13.45 -24.84
C ALA A 110 15.41 -14.84 -25.34
N PRO A 111 16.00 -15.39 -26.43
CA PRO A 111 15.58 -16.65 -27.05
C PRO A 111 15.64 -17.87 -26.11
N ASP A 112 16.52 -17.83 -25.13
CA ASP A 112 16.75 -18.87 -24.13
C ASP A 112 16.01 -18.63 -22.81
N ALA A 113 15.46 -17.43 -22.60
CA ALA A 113 14.70 -17.09 -21.41
C ALA A 113 13.19 -17.42 -21.57
N SER A 114 12.61 -18.01 -20.52
CA SER A 114 11.16 -18.26 -20.41
C SER A 114 10.41 -17.10 -19.73
N HIS A 115 11.10 -16.38 -18.86
CA HIS A 115 10.61 -15.23 -18.11
C HIS A 115 11.75 -14.25 -17.86
N ALA A 116 11.44 -12.94 -17.92
CA ALA A 116 12.32 -11.89 -17.45
C ALA A 116 11.55 -10.82 -16.70
N GLN A 117 12.24 -10.11 -15.81
CA GLN A 117 11.68 -8.99 -15.08
C GLN A 117 12.65 -7.83 -15.09
N VAL A 118 12.14 -6.63 -15.40
CA VAL A 118 12.96 -5.43 -15.59
C VAL A 118 12.40 -4.27 -14.78
N ASP A 119 13.26 -3.47 -14.16
CA ASP A 119 12.90 -2.15 -13.63
C ASP A 119 13.25 -1.11 -14.70
N VAL A 120 12.24 -0.37 -15.14
CA VAL A 120 12.36 0.61 -16.21
C VAL A 120 11.97 1.97 -15.66
N GLU A 121 12.74 2.99 -16.00
CA GLU A 121 12.40 4.38 -15.76
C GLU A 121 12.54 5.17 -17.06
N VAL A 122 11.44 5.77 -17.49
CA VAL A 122 11.38 6.64 -18.66
C VAL A 122 11.08 8.06 -18.20
N ARG A 123 11.92 9.01 -18.61
CA ARG A 123 11.73 10.45 -18.37
C ARG A 123 11.95 11.21 -19.67
N ASP A 124 11.07 12.16 -19.95
CA ASP A 124 11.18 13.04 -21.13
C ASP A 124 11.34 12.27 -22.46
N GLY A 125 10.63 11.15 -22.60
CA GLY A 125 10.69 10.31 -23.79
C GLY A 125 12.02 9.57 -23.97
N ARG A 126 12.82 9.39 -22.92
CA ARG A 126 14.04 8.60 -22.94
C ARG A 126 14.09 7.63 -21.76
N THR A 127 14.58 6.41 -22.01
CA THR A 127 14.89 5.47 -20.95
C THR A 127 16.12 5.95 -20.18
N VAL A 128 15.91 6.38 -18.93
CA VAL A 128 16.99 6.85 -18.03
C VAL A 128 17.55 5.72 -17.17
N ARG A 129 16.74 4.67 -16.95
CA ARG A 129 17.16 3.46 -16.23
C ARG A 129 16.49 2.25 -16.86
N LEU A 130 17.28 1.21 -17.10
CA LEU A 130 16.81 -0.11 -17.46
C LEU A 130 17.69 -1.11 -16.70
N GLU A 131 17.08 -1.87 -15.81
CA GLU A 131 17.78 -2.85 -14.97
C GLU A 131 17.07 -4.19 -15.05
N VAL A 132 17.81 -5.24 -15.39
CA VAL A 132 17.29 -6.61 -15.42
C VAL A 132 17.37 -7.17 -14.02
N LEU A 133 16.22 -7.50 -13.44
CA LEU A 133 16.11 -8.08 -12.11
C LEU A 133 16.21 -9.60 -12.15
N THR A 134 15.61 -10.20 -13.19
CA THR A 134 15.54 -11.66 -13.38
C THR A 134 15.51 -11.99 -14.86
N GLY A 135 16.13 -13.12 -15.24
CA GLY A 135 16.11 -13.62 -16.62
C GLY A 135 17.08 -12.89 -17.53
N ALA A 136 16.82 -12.96 -18.83
CA ALA A 136 17.61 -12.30 -19.86
C ALA A 136 16.68 -11.60 -20.87
N ILE A 137 17.11 -10.44 -21.34
CA ILE A 137 16.42 -9.63 -22.34
C ILE A 137 17.36 -9.30 -23.49
N ASP A 138 16.79 -9.11 -24.67
CA ASP A 138 17.47 -8.53 -25.83
C ASP A 138 16.93 -7.11 -26.05
N GLU A 139 17.84 -6.15 -26.22
CA GLU A 139 17.50 -4.77 -26.54
C GLU A 139 17.70 -4.52 -28.03
N ARG A 140 16.71 -3.89 -28.67
CA ARG A 140 16.79 -3.41 -30.05
C ARG A 140 16.46 -1.93 -30.11
N PRO A 141 17.14 -1.12 -30.94
CA PRO A 141 16.69 0.24 -31.19
C PRO A 141 15.31 0.23 -31.84
N VAL A 142 14.46 1.22 -31.50
CA VAL A 142 13.22 1.43 -32.26
C VAL A 142 13.61 1.73 -33.71
N PRO A 143 13.08 1.00 -34.72
CA PRO A 143 13.36 1.34 -36.11
C PRO A 143 12.88 2.76 -36.38
N ASP A 144 13.74 3.59 -37.00
CA ASP A 144 13.36 4.93 -37.44
C ASP A 144 12.05 4.84 -38.24
N PRO A 145 11.07 5.74 -38.01
CA PRO A 145 9.90 5.79 -38.87
C PRO A 145 10.38 5.96 -40.32
N PRO A 146 9.83 5.20 -41.29
CA PRO A 146 10.21 5.34 -42.69
C PRO A 146 10.09 6.82 -43.06
N GLY A 147 11.23 7.41 -43.46
CA GLY A 147 11.39 8.84 -43.66
C GLY A 147 10.17 9.43 -44.38
N GLU A 148 9.56 10.40 -43.71
CA GLU A 148 8.47 11.19 -44.27
C GLU A 148 8.91 11.70 -45.65
N PRO A 149 8.22 11.34 -46.74
CA PRO A 149 8.57 11.86 -48.06
C PRO A 149 8.47 13.39 -48.00
N PRO A 150 9.43 14.12 -48.60
CA PRO A 150 9.44 15.58 -48.52
C PRO A 150 8.12 16.15 -49.05
N PRO A 151 7.60 17.24 -48.44
CA PRO A 151 6.37 17.87 -48.90
C PRO A 151 6.51 18.33 -50.36
N PRO A 152 5.41 18.33 -51.14
CA PRO A 152 5.41 18.62 -52.58
C PRO A 152 5.85 20.04 -52.92
#